data_AF-A0A261GUU5-F1
#
_entry.id   AF-A0A261GUU5-F1
#
_cell.length_a   1.000
_cell.length_b   1.000
_cell.length_c   1.000
_cell.angle_alpha   90.00
_cell.angle_beta   90.00
_cell.angle_gamma   90.00
#
_symmetry.space_group_name_H-M   'P 1'
#
loop_
_entity.id
_entity.type
_entity.pdbx_description
1 polymer ?
#
loop_
_entity_poly.entity_id
_entity_poly.type
_entity_poly.pdbx_seq_one_letter_code
_entity_poly.pdbx_strand_id
1 'polypeptide(L)'
;MYTYVKDTNDIENFLREVSYFHDALVKELSCAGRGFVDKNLLMYDDLNPSDCRLVIQQQSDQSPCTEIIFENISKLVFEPSVILEPELVFEKSRIVFSFTSSRRSVIPQIVADSMKYRILGKDVLGRNLLYTNPIPVGDACPPKVLKDHWVECTKCGEVWEYAALERANIQCGKCGAVYTLENQRT
;
A
#
# COMPACT_ATOMS: atom_id res chain seq x y z
N MET A 1 19.09 3.71 -4.58
CA MET A 1 19.86 4.15 -3.40
C MET A 1 18.95 5.01 -2.55
N TYR A 2 19.06 5.00 -1.22
CA TYR A 2 18.26 5.87 -0.36
C TYR A 2 18.98 7.19 -0.08
N THR A 3 18.22 8.27 -0.06
CA THR A 3 18.63 9.60 0.39
C THR A 3 18.05 9.84 1.79
N TYR A 4 18.87 10.32 2.73
CA TYR A 4 18.46 10.60 4.10
C TYR A 4 18.05 12.06 4.23
N VAL A 5 16.99 12.32 4.99
CA VAL A 5 16.51 13.66 5.33
C VAL A 5 16.89 13.96 6.77
N LYS A 6 17.82 14.90 6.97
CA LYS A 6 18.41 15.18 8.29
C LYS A 6 18.01 16.52 8.88
N ASP A 7 17.60 17.46 8.04
CA ASP A 7 17.26 18.82 8.44
C ASP A 7 16.24 19.47 7.47
N THR A 8 15.91 20.74 7.73
CA THR A 8 14.97 21.53 6.93
C THR A 8 15.42 21.70 5.47
N ASN A 9 16.72 21.83 5.20
CA ASN A 9 17.20 21.97 3.81
C ASN A 9 17.01 20.66 3.05
N ASP A 10 17.27 19.53 3.70
CA ASP A 10 16.99 18.22 3.10
C ASP A 10 15.50 18.02 2.83
N ILE A 11 14.62 18.53 3.70
CA ILE A 11 13.16 18.52 3.49
C ILE A 11 12.78 19.31 2.24
N GLU A 12 13.28 20.54 2.10
CA GLU A 12 12.98 21.38 0.94
C GLU A 12 13.51 20.75 -0.35
N ASN A 13 14.71 20.18 -0.31
CA ASN A 13 15.29 19.45 -1.45
C ASN A 13 14.44 18.24 -1.83
N PHE A 14 14.03 17.45 -0.84
CA PHE A 14 13.13 16.32 -1.03
C PHE A 14 11.81 16.76 -1.67
N LEU A 15 11.12 17.75 -1.08
CA LEU A 15 9.84 18.23 -1.57
C LEU A 15 9.94 18.74 -3.02
N ARG A 16 11.01 19.44 -3.38
CA ARG A 16 11.26 19.85 -4.77
C ARG A 16 11.44 18.66 -5.71
N GLU A 17 12.21 17.65 -5.29
CA GLU A 17 12.46 16.43 -6.09
C GLU A 17 11.16 15.64 -6.33
N VAL A 18 10.30 15.55 -5.32
CA VAL A 18 8.98 14.91 -5.42
C VAL A 18 7.87 15.87 -5.85
N SER A 19 8.21 17.04 -6.41
CA SER A 19 7.22 18.01 -6.92
C SER A 19 6.09 18.32 -5.93
N TYR A 20 6.44 18.45 -4.64
CA TYR A 20 5.53 18.74 -3.53
C TYR A 20 4.32 17.81 -3.44
N PHE A 21 4.45 16.57 -3.93
CA PHE A 21 3.34 15.62 -3.99
C PHE A 21 2.12 16.12 -4.77
N HIS A 22 2.30 17.01 -5.75
CA HIS A 22 1.22 17.43 -6.63
C HIS A 22 0.63 16.21 -7.37
N ASP A 23 -0.71 16.11 -7.40
CA ASP A 23 -1.46 14.98 -7.98
C ASP A 23 -0.98 13.60 -7.49
N ALA A 24 -0.61 13.51 -6.22
CA ALA A 24 -0.12 12.28 -5.61
C ALA A 24 -1.24 11.39 -5.05
N LEU A 25 -0.99 10.07 -5.08
CA LEU A 25 -1.85 9.04 -4.52
C LEU A 25 -1.02 8.13 -3.61
N VAL A 26 -1.47 7.93 -2.37
CA VAL A 26 -0.92 6.88 -1.49
C VAL A 26 -1.28 5.51 -2.05
N LYS A 27 -0.26 4.69 -2.34
CA LYS A 27 -0.41 3.34 -2.89
C LYS A 27 -0.29 2.26 -1.83
N GLU A 28 0.65 2.44 -0.91
CA GLU A 28 0.91 1.47 0.14
C GLU A 28 1.28 2.20 1.43
N LEU A 29 0.75 1.72 2.54
CA LEU A 29 1.15 2.09 3.89
C LEU A 29 1.39 0.78 4.65
N SER A 30 2.62 0.54 5.07
CA SER A 30 3.01 -0.66 5.82
C SER A 30 3.71 -0.26 7.10
N CYS A 31 3.22 -0.75 8.22
CA CYS A 31 3.79 -0.51 9.54
C CYS A 31 4.22 -1.85 10.13
N ALA A 32 5.49 -1.94 10.52
CA ALA A 32 6.04 -3.14 11.12
C ALA A 32 6.39 -2.88 12.59
N GLY A 33 5.63 -3.52 13.49
CA GLY A 33 6.00 -3.58 14.90
C GLY A 33 7.24 -4.46 15.11
N ARG A 34 8.03 -4.12 16.13
CA ARG A 34 9.20 -4.92 16.54
C ARG A 34 8.86 -6.04 17.53
N GLY A 35 7.61 -6.06 18.00
CA GLY A 35 7.11 -7.15 18.83
C GLY A 35 7.04 -8.47 18.06
N PHE A 36 7.25 -9.57 18.77
CA PHE A 36 7.16 -10.91 18.21
C PHE A 36 6.54 -11.90 19.21
N VAL A 37 6.07 -13.02 18.68
CA VAL A 37 5.59 -14.15 19.47
C VAL A 37 6.56 -15.31 19.24
N ASP A 38 7.11 -15.87 20.32
CA ASP A 38 8.05 -16.98 20.20
C ASP A 38 7.32 -18.33 19.96
N LYS A 39 8.11 -19.40 19.81
CA LYS A 39 7.60 -20.77 19.63
C LYS A 39 6.77 -21.30 20.82
N ASN A 40 6.84 -20.66 21.97
CA ASN A 40 6.11 -21.03 23.19
C ASN A 40 4.87 -20.15 23.39
N LEU A 41 4.49 -19.35 22.40
CA LEU A 41 3.38 -18.40 22.46
C LEU A 41 3.60 -17.27 23.49
N LEU A 42 4.85 -17.01 23.88
CA LEU A 42 5.19 -15.88 24.72
C LEU A 42 5.26 -14.61 23.87
N MET A 43 4.59 -13.57 24.33
CA MET A 43 4.58 -12.26 23.69
C MET A 43 5.78 -11.45 24.18
N TYR A 44 6.56 -10.93 23.23
CA TYR A 44 7.61 -9.97 23.48
C TYR A 44 7.18 -8.65 22.85
N ASP A 45 6.60 -7.78 23.67
CA ASP A 45 6.18 -6.45 23.29
C ASP A 45 7.36 -5.49 23.38
N ASP A 46 8.04 -5.27 22.25
CA ASP A 46 8.88 -4.09 22.14
C ASP A 46 7.96 -2.89 21.87
N LEU A 47 7.72 -2.11 22.92
CA LEU A 47 6.95 -0.85 22.87
C LEU A 47 7.71 0.24 22.09
N ASN A 48 8.95 -0.03 21.67
CA ASN A 48 9.79 0.87 20.90
C ASN A 48 9.40 0.93 19.44
N PRO A 49 9.68 2.06 18.81
CA PRO A 49 8.83 2.53 17.75
C PRO A 49 9.01 1.77 16.44
N SER A 50 7.87 1.45 15.85
CA SER A 50 7.73 0.80 14.56
C SER A 50 8.27 1.67 13.43
N ASP A 51 8.71 1.03 12.36
CA ASP A 51 9.00 1.73 11.11
C ASP A 51 7.72 1.74 10.25
N CYS A 52 7.53 2.82 9.49
CA CYS A 52 6.46 2.92 8.50
C CYS A 52 7.08 3.14 7.12
N ARG A 53 6.65 2.29 6.20
CA ARG A 53 6.92 2.41 4.77
C ARG A 53 5.68 2.99 4.10
N LEU A 54 5.88 4.10 3.39
CA LEU A 54 4.87 4.78 2.62
C LEU A 54 5.30 4.81 1.15
N VAL A 55 4.43 4.34 0.26
CA VAL A 55 4.65 4.42 -1.19
C VAL A 55 3.62 5.37 -1.77
N ILE A 56 4.11 6.38 -2.47
CA ILE A 56 3.31 7.41 -3.13
C ILE A 56 3.55 7.33 -4.63
N GLN A 57 2.47 7.38 -5.41
CA GLN A 57 2.48 7.49 -6.85
C GLN A 57 2.10 8.92 -7.25
N GLN A 58 2.71 9.45 -8.30
CA GLN A 58 2.51 10.84 -8.72
C GLN A 58 2.39 10.94 -10.25
N GLN A 59 1.70 11.97 -10.73
CA GLN A 59 1.66 12.30 -12.16
C GLN A 59 2.93 13.07 -12.60
N SER A 60 4.11 12.48 -12.36
CA SER A 60 5.42 13.07 -12.66
C SER A 60 6.30 12.09 -13.44
N ASP A 61 6.94 12.57 -14.50
CA ASP A 61 7.92 11.78 -15.25
C ASP A 61 9.27 11.66 -14.53
N GLN A 62 9.60 12.63 -13.67
CA GLN A 62 10.86 12.68 -12.93
C GLN A 62 10.79 11.87 -11.63
N SER A 63 9.65 11.92 -10.95
CA SER A 63 9.38 11.26 -9.66
C SER A 63 8.03 10.52 -9.72
N PRO A 64 7.90 9.50 -10.59
CA PRO A 64 6.63 8.81 -10.82
C PRO A 64 6.13 8.06 -9.59
N CYS A 65 7.06 7.52 -8.80
CA CYS A 65 6.77 6.84 -7.56
C CYS A 65 7.88 7.12 -6.56
N THR A 66 7.49 7.40 -5.33
CA THR A 66 8.40 7.69 -4.22
C THR A 66 8.11 6.72 -3.10
N GLU A 67 9.15 6.03 -2.64
CA GLU A 67 9.09 5.27 -1.39
C GLU A 67 9.76 6.08 -0.29
N ILE A 68 9.06 6.17 0.84
CA ILE A 68 9.48 6.87 2.03
C ILE A 68 9.48 5.88 3.18
N ILE A 69 10.56 5.85 3.95
CA ILE A 69 10.67 5.08 5.18
C ILE A 69 10.84 6.07 6.33
N PHE A 70 9.89 6.04 7.25
CA PHE A 70 9.94 6.71 8.53
C PHE A 70 10.41 5.70 9.57
N GLU A 71 11.50 6.02 10.24
CA GLU A 71 12.12 5.13 11.22
C GLU A 71 11.80 5.61 12.63
N ASN A 72 11.57 4.66 13.53
CA ASN A 72 11.30 4.95 14.94
C ASN A 72 10.12 5.93 15.12
N ILE A 73 8.94 5.57 14.60
CA ILE A 73 7.71 6.37 14.73
C ILE A 73 7.15 6.38 16.16
N SER A 74 7.09 7.57 16.73
CA SER A 74 6.48 7.82 18.05
C SER A 74 4.97 8.09 17.99
N LYS A 75 4.43 8.46 16.81
CA LYS A 75 3.00 8.71 16.60
C LYS A 75 2.62 8.48 15.14
N LEU A 76 1.54 7.71 14.92
CA LEU A 76 0.91 7.49 13.62
C LEU A 76 -0.59 7.72 13.76
N VAL A 77 -1.14 8.66 12.99
CA VAL A 77 -2.58 8.94 12.90
C VAL A 77 -2.96 8.94 11.43
N PHE A 78 -3.91 8.08 11.05
CA PHE A 78 -4.39 7.97 9.67
C PHE A 78 -5.91 8.01 9.62
N GLU A 79 -6.48 8.75 8.66
CA GLU A 79 -7.91 8.83 8.43
C GLU A 79 -8.24 8.55 6.95
N PRO A 80 -9.00 7.49 6.62
CA PRO A 80 -9.09 6.94 5.26
C PRO A 80 -10.02 7.69 4.28
N SER A 81 -10.40 8.95 4.52
CA SER A 81 -11.51 9.56 3.76
C SER A 81 -11.35 11.04 3.37
N VAL A 82 -10.15 11.56 3.19
CA VAL A 82 -9.94 13.00 2.96
C VAL A 82 -8.96 13.24 1.82
N ILE A 83 -9.21 14.29 1.02
CA ILE A 83 -8.19 14.87 0.12
C ILE A 83 -7.20 15.58 1.04
N LEU A 84 -6.00 15.03 1.14
CA LEU A 84 -4.99 15.44 2.09
C LEU A 84 -3.91 16.23 1.37
N GLU A 85 -3.62 17.44 1.82
CA GLU A 85 -2.45 18.20 1.39
C GLU A 85 -1.29 17.86 2.33
N PRO A 86 -0.24 17.16 1.84
CA PRO A 86 0.86 16.77 2.69
C PRO A 86 1.73 17.97 3.08
N GLU A 87 2.13 18.01 4.33
CA GLU A 87 3.06 18.97 4.90
C GLU A 87 4.18 18.21 5.62
N LEU A 88 5.43 18.64 5.42
CA LEU A 88 6.59 18.00 6.02
C LEU A 88 7.43 19.06 6.72
N VAL A 89 7.68 18.89 8.02
CA VAL A 89 8.40 19.85 8.86
C VAL A 89 9.46 19.14 9.72
N PHE A 90 10.60 19.80 9.92
CA PHE A 90 11.62 19.38 10.88
C PHE A 90 11.48 20.20 12.17
N GLU A 91 10.97 19.59 13.23
CA GLU A 91 10.76 20.26 14.52
C GLU A 91 11.39 19.47 15.66
N LYS A 92 12.11 20.16 16.56
CA LYS A 92 12.69 19.57 17.77
C LYS A 92 13.48 18.28 17.48
N SER A 93 14.25 18.27 16.39
CA SER A 93 15.04 17.13 15.93
C SER A 93 14.21 15.91 15.50
N ARG A 94 12.98 16.13 15.03
CA ARG A 94 12.09 15.08 14.52
C ARG A 94 11.47 15.47 13.19
N ILE A 95 11.11 14.45 12.42
CA ILE A 95 10.33 14.58 11.19
C ILE A 95 8.86 14.51 11.55
N VAL A 96 8.11 15.55 11.19
CA VAL A 96 6.66 15.60 11.28
C VAL A 96 6.10 15.64 9.88
N PHE A 97 5.46 14.55 9.45
CA PHE A 97 4.71 14.49 8.20
C PHE A 97 3.23 14.54 8.53
N SER A 98 2.59 15.67 8.26
CA SER A 98 1.18 15.91 8.52
C SER A 98 0.41 16.06 7.23
N PHE A 99 -0.90 15.99 7.35
CA PHE A 99 -1.79 16.28 6.25
C PHE A 99 -2.79 17.34 6.67
N THR A 100 -2.81 18.48 5.99
CA THR A 100 -3.77 19.53 6.30
C THR A 100 -5.16 19.16 5.75
N SER A 101 -6.19 19.53 6.50
CA SER A 101 -7.58 19.48 6.06
C SER A 101 -8.27 20.74 6.54
N SER A 102 -8.97 21.43 5.64
CA SER A 102 -9.77 22.61 5.98
C SER A 102 -10.99 22.30 6.85
N ARG A 103 -11.27 21.02 7.14
CA ARG A 103 -12.48 20.57 7.85
C ARG A 103 -12.23 19.30 8.68
N ARG A 104 -11.50 19.35 9.80
CA ARG A 104 -11.59 18.34 10.90
C ARG A 104 -10.69 18.63 12.09
N SER A 105 -11.01 17.98 13.21
CA SER A 105 -10.34 18.04 14.51
C SER A 105 -9.15 17.08 14.66
N VAL A 106 -8.97 16.14 13.73
CA VAL A 106 -7.85 15.18 13.74
C VAL A 106 -7.05 15.40 12.46
N ILE A 107 -5.77 15.73 12.63
CA ILE A 107 -4.81 15.92 11.54
C ILE A 107 -4.06 14.60 11.39
N PRO A 108 -4.21 13.86 10.27
CA PRO A 108 -3.40 12.69 10.02
C PRO A 108 -1.92 13.09 10.06
N GLN A 109 -1.10 12.34 10.79
CA GLN A 109 0.30 12.68 11.01
C GLN A 109 1.19 11.48 11.35
N ILE A 110 2.44 11.54 10.92
CA ILE A 110 3.54 10.64 11.27
C ILE A 110 4.62 11.47 11.97
N VAL A 111 5.04 11.04 13.16
CA VAL A 111 6.16 11.66 13.90
C VAL A 111 7.26 10.63 14.08
N ALA A 112 8.41 10.86 13.44
CA ALA A 112 9.52 9.93 13.35
C ALA A 112 10.86 10.58 13.73
N ASP A 113 11.82 9.77 14.15
CA ASP A 113 13.17 10.26 14.48
C ASP A 113 14.01 10.51 13.22
N SER A 114 13.82 9.68 12.17
CA SER A 114 14.50 9.84 10.89
C SER A 114 13.59 9.46 9.71
N MET A 115 13.96 10.00 8.55
CA MET A 115 13.30 9.70 7.28
C MET A 115 14.36 9.45 6.20
N LYS A 116 14.10 8.47 5.35
CA LYS A 116 14.84 8.26 4.11
C LYS A 116 13.88 7.96 2.97
N TYR A 117 14.25 8.35 1.76
CA TYR A 117 13.42 8.13 0.58
C TYR A 117 14.25 7.64 -0.59
N ARG A 118 13.58 7.08 -1.59
CA ARG A 118 14.14 6.87 -2.91
C ARG A 118 13.05 7.05 -3.96
N ILE A 119 13.45 7.60 -5.10
CA ILE A 119 12.60 7.59 -6.29
C ILE A 119 12.62 6.18 -6.88
N LEU A 120 11.43 5.66 -7.07
CA LEU A 120 11.16 4.39 -7.72
C LEU A 120 10.86 4.63 -9.20
N GLY A 121 11.28 3.71 -10.05
CA GLY A 121 10.98 3.79 -11.49
C GLY A 121 9.49 3.56 -11.78
N LYS A 122 9.10 3.88 -13.02
CA LYS A 122 7.72 3.66 -13.53
C LYS A 122 7.26 2.21 -13.40
N ASP A 123 8.17 1.25 -13.31
CA ASP A 123 7.86 -0.16 -13.14
C ASP A 123 7.17 -0.48 -11.80
N VAL A 124 7.36 0.34 -10.76
CA VAL A 124 6.69 0.19 -9.46
C VAL A 124 5.24 0.68 -9.50
N LEU A 125 4.85 1.41 -10.55
CA LEU A 125 3.45 1.73 -10.86
C LEU A 125 2.64 0.49 -11.30
N GLY A 126 3.27 -0.68 -11.31
CA GLY A 126 2.72 -1.96 -11.69
C GLY A 126 3.09 -2.29 -13.13
N ARG A 127 3.87 -3.36 -13.32
CA ARG A 127 3.57 -4.25 -14.45
C ARG A 127 2.15 -4.76 -14.19
N ASN A 128 1.18 -4.21 -14.91
CA ASN A 128 -0.26 -4.57 -14.90
C ASN A 128 -1.16 -3.94 -13.83
N LEU A 129 -1.17 -2.61 -13.70
CA LEU A 129 -2.42 -1.88 -13.40
C LEU A 129 -2.66 -0.77 -14.43
N LEU A 130 -2.52 -1.14 -15.71
CA LEU A 130 -3.24 -0.48 -16.79
C LEU A 130 -4.68 -1.00 -16.74
N TYR A 131 -5.66 -0.13 -16.55
CA TYR A 131 -7.05 -0.42 -16.95
C TYR A 131 -7.14 -0.43 -18.49
N THR A 132 -6.44 -1.34 -19.16
CA THR A 132 -6.60 -1.58 -20.60
C THR A 132 -6.32 -3.04 -20.98
N ASN A 133 -7.38 -3.86 -20.96
CA ASN A 133 -7.69 -5.02 -21.84
C ASN A 133 -6.75 -6.24 -21.92
N PRO A 134 -7.28 -7.35 -22.47
CA PRO A 134 -8.08 -8.40 -21.85
C PRO A 134 -7.21 -9.52 -21.27
N ILE A 135 -7.72 -10.25 -20.30
CA ILE A 135 -7.12 -11.51 -19.85
C ILE A 135 -7.00 -12.44 -21.07
N PRO A 136 -5.83 -13.05 -21.36
CA PRO A 136 -5.71 -13.99 -22.44
C PRO A 136 -6.74 -15.10 -22.24
N VAL A 137 -7.67 -15.22 -23.17
CA VAL A 137 -8.60 -16.35 -23.26
C VAL A 137 -7.76 -17.56 -23.69
N GLY A 138 -7.06 -18.14 -22.72
CA GLY A 138 -6.22 -19.31 -22.90
C GLY A 138 -6.26 -20.09 -21.61
N ASP A 139 -7.07 -21.15 -21.61
CA ASP A 139 -7.20 -22.17 -20.56
C ASP A 139 -7.85 -21.75 -19.24
N ALA A 140 -8.88 -20.91 -19.30
CA ALA A 140 -9.80 -20.80 -18.17
C ALA A 140 -10.54 -22.13 -17.99
N CYS A 141 -10.26 -22.84 -16.90
CA CYS A 141 -11.00 -24.04 -16.53
C CYS A 141 -12.32 -23.61 -15.87
N PRO A 142 -13.44 -24.31 -16.08
CA PRO A 142 -14.65 -24.03 -15.31
C PRO A 142 -14.43 -24.44 -13.84
N PRO A 143 -14.62 -23.54 -12.86
CA PRO A 143 -14.58 -23.93 -11.45
C PRO A 143 -15.84 -24.75 -11.12
N LYS A 144 -15.76 -25.62 -10.10
CA LYS A 144 -16.95 -26.31 -9.60
C LYS A 144 -17.60 -25.42 -8.54
N VAL A 145 -18.78 -24.88 -8.86
CA VAL A 145 -19.58 -24.12 -7.91
C VAL A 145 -20.24 -25.10 -6.94
N LEU A 146 -20.00 -24.93 -5.65
CA LEU A 146 -20.55 -25.81 -4.62
C LEU A 146 -21.92 -25.31 -4.14
N LYS A 147 -22.00 -24.05 -3.70
CA LYS A 147 -23.23 -23.36 -3.29
C LYS A 147 -23.00 -21.85 -3.18
N ASP A 148 -23.94 -21.04 -3.66
CA ASP A 148 -23.89 -19.58 -3.63
C ASP A 148 -22.57 -19.02 -4.18
N HIS A 149 -21.72 -18.52 -3.29
CA HIS A 149 -20.46 -17.82 -3.56
C HIS A 149 -19.23 -18.67 -3.20
N TRP A 150 -19.41 -19.99 -3.03
CA TRP A 150 -18.34 -20.95 -2.73
C TRP A 150 -17.94 -21.75 -3.97
N VAL A 151 -16.63 -21.79 -4.23
CA VAL A 151 -16.04 -22.47 -5.39
C VAL A 151 -14.93 -23.43 -4.97
N GLU A 152 -14.84 -24.53 -5.71
CA GLU A 152 -13.77 -25.52 -5.58
C GLU A 152 -12.86 -25.46 -6.82
N CYS A 153 -11.55 -25.39 -6.59
CA CYS A 153 -10.53 -25.46 -7.63
C CYS A 153 -10.45 -26.89 -8.18
N THR A 154 -10.83 -27.06 -9.44
CA THR A 154 -10.76 -28.35 -10.15
C THR A 154 -9.34 -28.88 -10.33
N LYS A 155 -8.29 -28.07 -10.09
CA LYS A 155 -6.89 -28.47 -10.20
C LYS A 155 -6.27 -28.97 -8.90
N CYS A 156 -6.63 -28.39 -7.75
CA CYS A 156 -5.98 -28.70 -6.47
C CYS A 156 -6.94 -28.95 -5.30
N GLY A 157 -8.26 -28.87 -5.52
CA GLY A 157 -9.29 -29.13 -4.52
C GLY A 157 -9.42 -28.04 -3.45
N GLU A 158 -8.71 -26.92 -3.58
CA GLU A 158 -8.87 -25.80 -2.65
C GLU A 158 -10.28 -25.23 -2.76
N VAL A 159 -10.88 -24.89 -1.63
CA VAL A 159 -12.21 -24.31 -1.56
C VAL A 159 -12.10 -22.90 -1.01
N TRP A 160 -12.71 -21.93 -1.69
CA TRP A 160 -12.74 -20.56 -1.22
C TRP A 160 -14.07 -19.89 -1.55
N GLU A 161 -14.31 -18.81 -0.82
CA GLU A 161 -15.43 -17.91 -1.00
C GLU A 161 -15.02 -16.78 -1.96
N TYR A 162 -15.83 -16.50 -2.99
CA TYR A 162 -15.58 -15.38 -3.91
C TYR A 162 -16.65 -14.29 -3.71
N ALA A 163 -16.24 -13.03 -3.61
CA ALA A 163 -17.18 -11.93 -3.61
C ALA A 163 -17.82 -11.84 -5.00
N ALA A 164 -19.15 -12.01 -5.07
CA ALA A 164 -19.91 -11.99 -6.31
C ALA A 164 -19.76 -10.64 -7.03
N LEU A 165 -18.78 -10.56 -7.93
CA LEU A 165 -18.61 -9.46 -8.86
C LEU A 165 -18.84 -10.01 -10.27
N GLU A 166 -19.75 -9.35 -10.97
CA GLU A 166 -20.18 -9.70 -12.32
C GLU A 166 -18.97 -9.93 -13.23
N ARG A 167 -18.83 -11.16 -13.74
CA ARG A 167 -17.80 -11.59 -14.70
C ARG A 167 -16.34 -11.38 -14.23
N ALA A 168 -16.02 -11.81 -13.02
CA ALA A 168 -14.65 -11.87 -12.55
C ALA A 168 -13.94 -13.15 -13.02
N ASN A 169 -12.75 -13.00 -13.61
CA ASN A 169 -11.78 -14.09 -13.65
C ASN A 169 -11.19 -14.24 -12.25
N ILE A 170 -11.28 -15.45 -11.69
CA ILE A 170 -10.88 -15.75 -10.32
C ILE A 170 -9.63 -16.60 -10.37
N GLN A 171 -8.65 -16.27 -9.53
CA GLN A 171 -7.42 -17.04 -9.39
C GLN A 171 -7.45 -17.84 -8.09
N CYS A 172 -7.13 -19.13 -8.16
CA CYS A 172 -6.95 -19.96 -6.96
C CYS A 172 -5.71 -19.50 -6.19
N GLY A 173 -5.87 -19.09 -4.93
CA GLY A 173 -4.78 -18.62 -4.08
C GLY A 173 -3.70 -19.66 -3.77
N LYS A 174 -4.01 -20.96 -3.98
CA LYS A 174 -3.07 -22.08 -3.69
C LYS A 174 -2.24 -22.50 -4.89
N CYS A 175 -2.88 -22.72 -6.05
CA CYS A 175 -2.19 -23.26 -7.24
C CYS A 175 -2.07 -22.27 -8.40
N GLY A 176 -2.61 -21.05 -8.25
CA GLY A 176 -2.54 -19.99 -9.24
C GLY A 176 -3.37 -20.22 -10.51
N ALA A 177 -4.16 -21.30 -10.58
CA ALA A 177 -5.05 -21.56 -11.71
C ALA A 177 -6.13 -20.48 -11.85
N VAL A 178 -6.45 -20.11 -13.08
CA VAL A 178 -7.42 -19.06 -13.42
C VAL A 178 -8.72 -19.70 -13.89
N TYR A 179 -9.82 -19.17 -13.36
CA TYR A 179 -11.18 -19.67 -13.53
C TYR A 179 -12.07 -18.54 -14.04
N THR A 180 -12.96 -18.83 -14.98
CA THR A 180 -14.00 -17.88 -15.41
C THR A 180 -15.35 -18.33 -14.88
N LEU A 181 -16.00 -17.46 -14.12
CA LEU A 181 -17.39 -17.67 -13.71
C LEU A 181 -18.33 -16.98 -14.70
N GLU A 182 -18.99 -17.78 -15.53
CA GLU A 182 -20.14 -17.29 -16.29
C GLU A 182 -21.38 -17.32 -15.38
N ASN A 183 -22.01 -16.16 -15.18
CA ASN A 183 -23.30 -16.09 -14.49
C ASN A 183 -24.29 -16.98 -15.26
N GLN A 184 -24.73 -18.08 -14.65
CA GLN A 184 -25.92 -18.79 -15.09
C GLN A 184 -27.12 -17.89 -14.80
N ARG A 185 -27.47 -17.02 -15.75
CA ARG A 185 -28.80 -16.41 -15.80
C ARG A 185 -29.78 -17.50 -16.19
N THR A 186 -30.42 -18.12 -15.19
CA THR A 186 -31.79 -18.63 -15.34
C THR A 186 -32.76 -17.50 -15.10
#